data_AF-A0A430RKU3-F1
#
_entry.id   AF-A0A430RKU3-F1
#
_cell.length_a   1.000
_cell.length_b   1.000
_cell.length_c   1.000
_cell.angle_alpha   90.00
_cell.angle_beta   90.00
_cell.angle_gamma   90.00
#
_symmetry.space_group_name_H-M   'P 1'
#
loop_
_entity.id
_entity.type
_entity.pdbx_description
1 polymer ?
#
loop_
_entity_poly.entity_id
_entity_poly.type
_entity_poly.pdbx_seq_one_letter_code
_entity_poly.pdbx_strand_id
1 'polypeptide(L)'
;MKKKLPRLEHPWLLLLTPTPEILGAFLNLPTALTQSLTYLLVGVAAWANRHLPGIYLVLTGALLNALAVFLHGGMPVDPDALNRAGLERYRDYLAQKGDGFHYLAPAFPLG
;
A
#
# COMPACT_ATOMS: atom_id res chain seq x y z
N MET A 1 -32.50 -2.92 20.39
CA MET A 1 -31.23 -2.58 21.08
C MET A 1 -30.27 -1.92 20.11
N LYS A 2 -29.83 -0.68 20.34
CA LYS A 2 -28.75 -0.07 19.54
C LYS A 2 -27.42 -0.65 20.00
N LYS A 3 -26.78 -1.51 19.20
CA LYS A 3 -25.39 -1.94 19.48
C LYS A 3 -24.51 -0.69 19.48
N LYS A 4 -23.78 -0.44 20.57
CA LYS A 4 -22.76 0.62 20.59
C LYS A 4 -21.68 0.27 19.56
N LEU A 5 -21.38 1.20 18.67
CA LEU A 5 -20.31 1.01 17.69
C LEU A 5 -18.96 0.90 18.42
N PRO A 6 -18.09 -0.03 18.01
CA PRO A 6 -16.73 -0.08 18.51
C PRO A 6 -16.04 1.26 18.24
N ARG A 7 -15.29 1.78 19.21
CA ARG A 7 -14.55 3.04 19.10
C ARG A 7 -13.10 2.74 18.79
N LEU A 8 -12.53 3.47 17.84
CA LEU A 8 -11.09 3.44 17.58
C LEU A 8 -10.37 4.28 18.63
N GLU A 9 -9.32 3.71 19.20
CA GLU A 9 -8.33 4.45 19.97
C GLU A 9 -7.42 5.21 19.01
N HIS A 10 -7.23 6.51 19.28
CA HIS A 10 -6.37 7.40 18.49
C HIS A 10 -6.63 7.35 16.97
N PRO A 11 -7.86 7.65 16.50
CA PRO A 11 -8.21 7.57 15.08
C PRO A 11 -7.33 8.47 14.19
N TRP A 12 -6.77 9.53 14.77
CA TRP A 12 -5.81 10.41 14.09
C TRP A 12 -4.55 9.68 13.63
N LEU A 13 -4.12 8.59 14.29
CA LEU A 13 -2.97 7.80 13.85
C LEU A 13 -3.20 7.23 12.45
N LEU A 14 -4.41 6.73 12.18
CA LEU A 14 -4.81 6.22 10.86
C LEU A 14 -4.89 7.33 9.81
N LEU A 15 -5.30 8.54 10.20
CA LEU A 15 -5.36 9.68 9.27
C LEU A 15 -3.97 10.21 8.93
N LEU A 16 -2.99 10.03 9.81
CA LEU A 16 -1.61 10.45 9.60
C LEU A 16 -0.74 9.39 8.91
N THR A 17 -1.21 8.16 8.71
CA THR A 17 -0.42 7.12 8.02
C THR A 17 0.09 7.51 6.63
N PRO A 18 -0.64 8.24 5.75
CA PRO A 18 -0.10 8.61 4.43
C PRO A 18 0.90 9.77 4.50
N THR A 19 1.06 10.43 5.66
CA THR A 19 1.91 11.62 5.77
C THR A 19 3.39 11.38 5.43
N PRO A 20 4.04 10.25 5.77
CA PRO A 20 5.42 10.01 5.35
C PRO A 20 5.56 9.92 3.84
N GLU A 21 4.61 9.28 3.13
CA GLU A 21 4.61 9.20 1.66
C GLU A 21 4.33 10.55 1.00
N ILE A 22 3.36 11.30 1.51
CA ILE A 22 3.06 12.65 1.01
C ILE A 22 4.29 13.54 1.16
N LEU A 23 4.88 13.61 2.36
CA LEU A 23 6.09 14.39 2.60
C LEU A 23 7.26 13.87 1.76
N GLY A 24 7.38 12.54 1.62
CA GLY A 24 8.37 11.90 0.77
C GLY A 24 8.30 12.35 -0.67
N ALA A 25 7.09 12.43 -1.23
CA ALA A 25 6.86 12.90 -2.59
C ALA A 25 7.22 14.39 -2.76
N PHE A 26 6.90 15.25 -1.79
CA PHE A 26 7.21 16.69 -1.85
C PHE A 26 8.69 17.01 -1.58
N LEU A 27 9.35 16.22 -0.75
CA LEU A 27 10.73 16.44 -0.31
C LEU A 27 11.75 15.56 -1.05
N ASN A 28 11.30 14.75 -2.03
CA ASN A 28 12.12 13.77 -2.76
C ASN A 28 12.89 12.81 -1.85
N LEU A 29 12.23 12.30 -0.81
CA LEU A 29 12.84 11.31 0.09
C LEU A 29 12.81 9.91 -0.54
N PRO A 30 13.71 8.99 -0.13
CA PRO A 30 13.71 7.63 -0.65
C PRO A 30 12.39 6.89 -0.39
N THR A 31 11.78 6.32 -1.42
CA THR A 31 10.49 5.60 -1.34
C THR A 31 10.52 4.49 -0.29
N ALA A 32 11.62 3.74 -0.21
CA ALA A 32 11.78 2.67 0.79
C ALA A 32 11.66 3.19 2.22
N LEU A 33 12.21 4.38 2.51
CA LEU A 33 12.13 4.99 3.84
C LEU A 33 10.70 5.42 4.15
N THR A 34 10.07 6.16 3.24
CA THR A 34 8.73 6.73 3.46
C THR A 34 7.68 5.64 3.58
N GLN A 35 7.77 4.60 2.75
CA GLN A 35 6.86 3.46 2.80
C GLN A 35 7.06 2.62 4.06
N SER A 36 8.31 2.44 4.51
CA SER A 36 8.61 1.78 5.79
C SER A 36 8.01 2.54 6.98
N LEU A 37 8.08 3.88 6.97
CA LEU A 37 7.46 4.73 7.97
C LEU A 37 5.92 4.66 7.92
N THR A 38 5.32 4.66 6.72
CA THR A 38 3.87 4.44 6.55
C THR A 38 3.45 3.11 7.17
N TYR A 39 4.11 2.01 6.83
CA TYR A 39 3.78 0.69 7.39
C TYR A 39 3.98 0.61 8.89
N LEU A 40 5.02 1.27 9.43
CA LEU A 40 5.22 1.37 10.87
C LEU A 40 4.04 2.08 11.56
N LEU A 41 3.59 3.22 11.01
CA LEU A 41 2.44 3.95 11.55
C LEU A 41 1.15 3.13 11.48
N VAL A 42 0.91 2.41 10.37
CA VAL A 42 -0.21 1.48 10.22
C VAL A 42 -0.13 0.38 11.29
N GLY A 43 1.06 -0.20 11.50
CA GLY A 43 1.30 -1.22 12.52
C GLY A 43 1.04 -0.71 13.95
N VAL A 44 1.51 0.49 14.28
CA VAL A 44 1.23 1.15 15.57
C VAL A 44 -0.26 1.40 15.75
N ALA A 45 -0.96 1.90 14.72
CA ALA A 45 -2.40 2.13 14.78
C ALA A 45 -3.19 0.83 14.96
N ALA A 46 -2.81 -0.24 14.25
CA ALA A 46 -3.41 -1.56 14.41
C ALA A 46 -3.14 -2.13 15.82
N TRP A 47 -1.92 -1.98 16.35
CA TRP A 47 -1.56 -2.43 17.69
C TRP A 47 -2.37 -1.71 18.78
N ALA A 48 -2.51 -0.39 18.69
CA ALA A 48 -3.36 0.40 19.61
C ALA A 48 -4.81 -0.10 19.58
N ASN A 49 -5.30 -0.54 18.41
CA ASN A 49 -6.67 -0.99 18.21
C ASN A 49 -6.86 -2.51 18.30
N ARG A 50 -5.87 -3.29 18.77
CA ARG A 50 -5.92 -4.78 18.82
C ARG A 50 -7.04 -5.38 19.66
N HIS A 51 -7.67 -4.57 20.51
CA HIS A 51 -8.84 -4.93 21.31
C HIS A 51 -10.12 -5.06 20.44
N LEU A 52 -10.11 -4.51 19.22
CA LEU A 52 -11.21 -4.61 18.27
C LEU A 52 -11.06 -5.87 17.39
N PRO A 53 -12.01 -6.81 17.43
CA PRO A 53 -11.94 -8.02 16.60
C PRO A 53 -11.81 -7.74 15.10
N GLY A 54 -12.39 -6.63 14.62
CA GLY A 54 -12.31 -6.23 13.21
C GLY A 54 -10.90 -5.92 12.72
N ILE A 55 -9.98 -5.52 13.61
CA ILE A 55 -8.58 -5.27 13.23
C ILE A 55 -7.90 -6.55 12.76
N TYR A 56 -8.19 -7.70 13.36
CA TYR A 56 -7.64 -8.97 12.89
C TYR A 56 -8.09 -9.30 11.47
N LEU A 57 -9.36 -9.01 11.12
CA LEU A 57 -9.84 -9.21 9.76
C LEU A 57 -9.11 -8.31 8.75
N VAL A 58 -8.89 -7.04 9.11
CA VAL A 58 -8.12 -6.08 8.30
C VAL A 58 -6.68 -6.57 8.12
N LEU A 59 -6.02 -7.00 9.21
CA LEU A 59 -4.66 -7.53 9.17
C LEU A 59 -4.56 -8.80 8.33
N THR A 60 -5.52 -9.72 8.45
CA THR A 60 -5.57 -10.91 7.60
C THR A 60 -5.71 -10.53 6.12
N GLY A 61 -6.58 -9.59 5.78
CA GLY A 61 -6.70 -9.09 4.41
C GLY A 61 -5.39 -8.48 3.88
N ALA A 62 -4.72 -7.67 4.70
CA ALA A 62 -3.43 -7.07 4.37
C ALA A 62 -2.34 -8.14 4.18
N LEU A 63 -2.29 -9.16 5.03
CA LEU A 63 -1.34 -10.28 4.92
C LEU A 63 -1.58 -11.11 3.66
N LEU A 64 -2.84 -11.39 3.32
CA LEU A 64 -3.20 -12.10 2.10
C LEU A 64 -2.80 -11.29 0.85
N ASN A 65 -3.00 -9.97 0.89
CA ASN A 65 -2.56 -9.09 -0.18
C ASN A 65 -1.03 -9.08 -0.30
N ALA A 66 -0.31 -8.92 0.81
CA ALA A 66 1.15 -8.94 0.81
C ALA A 66 1.71 -10.28 0.31
N LEU A 67 1.09 -11.39 0.70
CA LEU A 67 1.44 -12.72 0.20
C LEU A 67 1.26 -12.80 -1.33
N ALA A 68 0.15 -12.30 -1.87
CA ALA A 68 -0.07 -12.28 -3.31
C ALA A 68 1.00 -11.47 -4.05
N VAL A 69 1.35 -10.27 -3.56
CA VAL A 69 2.42 -9.44 -4.12
C VAL A 69 3.77 -10.16 -4.07
N PHE A 70 4.11 -10.78 -2.94
CA PHE A 70 5.37 -11.48 -2.76
C PHE A 70 5.50 -12.70 -3.70
N LEU A 71 4.44 -13.50 -3.82
CA LEU A 71 4.43 -14.67 -4.69
C LEU A 71 4.60 -14.31 -6.18
N HIS A 72 4.14 -13.13 -6.60
CA HIS A 72 4.31 -12.64 -7.97
C HIS A 72 5.56 -11.76 -8.17
N GLY A 73 6.35 -11.53 -7.11
CA GLY A 73 7.55 -10.69 -7.17
C GLY A 73 7.27 -9.20 -7.40
N GLY A 74 6.03 -8.77 -7.11
CA GLY A 74 5.52 -7.42 -7.33
C GLY A 74 4.09 -7.39 -7.88
N MET A 75 3.68 -6.21 -8.35
CA MET A 75 2.44 -5.91 -9.04
C MET A 75 2.76 -5.64 -10.52
N PRO A 76 2.28 -6.49 -11.45
CA PRO A 76 2.53 -6.28 -12.87
C PRO A 76 1.77 -5.06 -13.38
N VAL A 77 2.45 -4.22 -14.16
CA VAL A 77 1.87 -3.09 -14.87
C VAL A 77 1.91 -3.38 -16.36
N ASP A 78 0.73 -3.45 -16.96
CA ASP A 78 0.57 -3.73 -18.38
C ASP A 78 1.08 -2.55 -19.23
N PRO A 79 2.02 -2.77 -20.17
CA PRO A 79 2.56 -1.70 -21.00
C PRO A 79 1.53 -1.00 -21.87
N ASP A 80 0.53 -1.72 -22.38
CA ASP A 80 -0.53 -1.15 -23.22
C ASP A 80 -1.50 -0.32 -22.38
N ALA A 81 -1.81 -0.77 -21.15
CA ALA A 81 -2.56 0.04 -20.19
C ALA A 81 -1.81 1.32 -19.81
N LEU A 82 -0.49 1.25 -19.62
CA LEU A 82 0.36 2.41 -19.32
C LEU A 82 0.34 3.44 -20.45
N ASN A 83 0.40 2.97 -21.71
CA ASN A 83 0.29 3.81 -22.90
C ASN A 83 -1.11 4.45 -23.01
N ARG A 84 -2.17 3.64 -22.89
CA ARG A 84 -3.56 4.15 -22.94
C ARG A 84 -3.86 5.17 -21.84
N ALA A 85 -3.16 5.12 -20.71
CA ALA A 85 -3.26 6.09 -19.63
C ALA A 85 -2.45 7.37 -19.85
N GLY A 86 -1.63 7.46 -20.91
CA GLY A 86 -0.72 8.58 -21.16
C GLY A 86 0.43 8.66 -20.15
N LEU A 87 0.86 7.51 -19.61
CA LEU A 87 1.85 7.37 -18.54
C LEU A 87 3.17 6.76 -19.04
N GLU A 88 3.46 6.81 -20.33
CA GLU A 88 4.63 6.21 -20.97
C GLU A 88 5.95 6.70 -20.38
N ARG A 89 5.97 7.94 -19.87
CA ARG A 89 7.15 8.52 -19.19
C ARG A 89 7.62 7.72 -17.98
N TYR A 90 6.77 6.87 -17.40
CA TYR A 90 7.11 6.02 -16.26
C TYR A 90 7.63 4.63 -16.67
N ARG A 91 7.69 4.32 -17.97
CA ARG A 91 8.11 2.99 -18.46
C ARG A 91 9.51 2.62 -17.96
N ASP A 92 10.48 3.52 -18.07
CA ASP A 92 11.86 3.25 -17.64
C ASP A 92 11.97 3.11 -16.12
N TYR A 93 11.19 3.89 -15.37
CA TYR A 93 11.09 3.78 -13.91
C TYR A 93 10.56 2.40 -13.47
N LEU A 94 9.51 1.92 -14.13
CA LEU A 94 8.92 0.61 -13.87
C LEU A 94 9.80 -0.55 -14.35
N ALA A 95 10.53 -0.37 -15.46
CA ALA A 95 11.49 -1.36 -15.94
C ALA A 95 12.63 -1.61 -14.93
N GLN A 96 13.00 -0.58 -14.16
CA GLN A 96 14.03 -0.66 -13.12
C GLN A 96 13.48 -1.10 -11.75
N LYS A 97 12.18 -1.43 -11.65
CA LYS A 97 11.48 -1.62 -10.36
C LYS A 97 11.72 -0.46 -9.40
N GLY A 98 11.58 0.78 -9.88
CA GLY A 98 11.96 1.99 -9.15
C GLY A 98 11.24 2.19 -7.80
N ASP A 99 10.08 1.59 -7.59
CA ASP A 99 9.34 1.58 -6.32
C ASP A 99 9.37 0.22 -5.59
N GLY A 100 10.12 -0.75 -6.11
CA GLY A 100 10.28 -2.09 -5.54
C GLY A 100 9.09 -3.03 -5.71
N PHE A 101 7.90 -2.51 -5.99
CA PHE A 101 6.67 -3.31 -6.08
C PHE A 101 6.14 -3.41 -7.49
N HIS A 102 6.23 -2.38 -8.33
CA HIS A 102 5.70 -2.42 -9.68
C HIS A 102 6.77 -2.82 -10.70
N TYR A 103 6.38 -3.65 -11.66
CA TYR A 103 7.24 -4.04 -12.78
C TYR A 103 6.43 -4.20 -14.05
N LEU A 104 7.09 -4.00 -15.20
CA LEU A 104 6.43 -4.19 -16.50
C LEU A 104 6.22 -5.68 -16.77
N ALA A 105 4.97 -6.07 -16.95
CA ALA A 105 4.59 -7.40 -17.42
C ALA A 105 3.18 -7.33 -18.00
N PRO A 106 2.84 -8.22 -18.96
CA PRO A 106 1.48 -8.32 -19.44
C PRO A 106 0.54 -8.55 -18.26
N ALA A 107 -0.64 -7.92 -18.29
CA ALA A 107 -1.68 -8.26 -17.33
C ALA A 107 -1.92 -9.78 -17.36
N PHE A 108 -2.12 -10.36 -16.17
CA PHE A 108 -2.56 -11.75 -15.99
C PHE A 108 -3.72 -12.06 -16.97
N PRO A 109 -3.92 -13.29 -17.48
CA PRO A 109 -4.97 -13.62 -18.45
C PRO A 109 -6.37 -13.49 -17.84
N LEU A 110 -6.81 -12.25 -17.69
CA LEU A 110 -8.18 -11.82 -17.60
C LEU A 110 -8.33 -11.02 -18.90
N GLY A 111 -8.81 -11.70 -19.94
CA GLY A 111 -8.72 -11.26 -21.34
C GLY A 111 -9.31 -9.89 -21.65
#